data_AF-A0A7C9LLJ7-F1
#
_entry.id   AF-A0A7C9LLJ7-F1
#
_cell.length_a   1.000
_cell.length_b   1.000
_cell.length_c   1.000
_cell.angle_alpha   90.00
_cell.angle_beta   90.00
_cell.angle_gamma   90.00
#
_symmetry.space_group_name_H-M   'P 1'
#
loop_
_entity.id
_entity.type
_entity.pdbx_description
1 polymer ?
#
loop_
_entity_poly.entity_id
_entity_poly.type
_entity_poly.pdbx_seq_one_letter_code
_entity_poly.pdbx_strand_id
1 'polypeptide(L)'
;MRGDFFNPHPQVLAGIRRRRNGGSRVAQATRQVKLTREGYERLQKTLDQEMARLAEATRILQEQMETNSDTEDTGLEDAKREKMNIEARIEELEDTLARATVIEDHEHDGRVELGAIVNLANETTKKDMKVQVVSAAEATVTGGSLPRVSEDSPVGKELMGRKKGESFVVNLDNGKQMKYKVKSIDY
;
A
#
# COMPACT_ATOMS: atom_id res chain seq x y z
N MET A 1 -29.48 55.17 30.85
CA MET A 1 -28.31 55.32 29.97
C MET A 1 -28.13 54.00 29.22
N ARG A 2 -28.32 54.02 27.90
CA ARG A 2 -28.17 52.88 26.94
C ARG A 2 -26.66 52.60 26.76
N GLY A 3 -26.13 51.42 26.47
CA GLY A 3 -26.63 50.26 25.71
C GLY A 3 -25.54 49.91 24.68
N ASP A 4 -25.26 48.61 24.52
CA ASP A 4 -24.19 47.97 23.76
C ASP A 4 -24.01 48.33 22.26
N PHE A 5 -22.93 47.77 21.70
CA PHE A 5 -22.58 47.54 20.28
C PHE A 5 -22.05 48.73 19.49
N PHE A 6 -20.82 48.61 18.97
CA PHE A 6 -20.57 48.27 17.55
C PHE A 6 -19.07 48.34 17.23
N ASN A 7 -18.50 47.21 16.80
CA ASN A 7 -17.23 47.15 16.11
C ASN A 7 -17.51 47.32 14.60
N PRO A 8 -16.70 48.12 13.88
CA PRO A 8 -16.24 47.62 12.59
C PRO A 8 -14.74 47.90 12.34
N HIS A 9 -14.00 46.83 12.08
CA HIS A 9 -12.82 46.82 11.21
C HIS A 9 -13.19 47.27 9.76
N PRO A 10 -12.25 47.44 8.80
CA PRO A 10 -10.77 47.46 8.84
C PRO A 10 -10.15 48.64 8.01
N GLN A 11 -8.82 48.78 7.99
CA GLN A 11 -8.04 48.73 6.74
C GLN A 11 -6.52 48.80 6.97
N VAL A 12 -5.82 48.17 6.03
CA VAL A 12 -4.47 47.60 6.09
C VAL A 12 -3.59 48.41 5.13
N LEU A 13 -2.34 48.71 5.49
CA LEU A 13 -1.35 49.16 4.51
C LEU A 13 0.05 48.56 4.76
N ALA A 14 0.33 47.56 3.93
CA ALA A 14 1.54 47.36 3.14
C ALA A 14 2.92 47.59 3.80
N GLY A 15 3.54 46.49 4.24
CA GLY A 15 4.98 46.35 4.35
C GLY A 15 5.52 45.36 3.32
N ILE A 16 5.99 45.86 2.18
CA ILE A 16 6.72 45.07 1.18
C ILE A 16 8.14 44.80 1.71
N ARG A 17 8.48 43.52 1.96
CA ARG A 17 9.88 43.07 1.99
C ARG A 17 10.08 41.92 1.02
N ARG A 18 11.15 42.10 0.22
CA ARG A 18 11.53 41.33 -0.95
C ARG A 18 11.85 39.86 -0.64
N ARG A 19 11.57 39.04 -1.66
CA ARG A 19 12.10 37.71 -1.99
C ARG A 19 13.30 37.24 -1.16
N ARG A 20 13.21 36.02 -0.65
CA ARG A 20 14.30 35.05 -0.78
C ARG A 20 13.74 33.77 -1.38
N ASN A 21 14.24 33.48 -2.58
CA ASN A 21 14.03 32.26 -3.32
C ASN A 21 14.71 31.14 -2.55
N GLY A 22 13.93 30.26 -1.93
CA GLY A 22 14.38 28.99 -1.39
C GLY A 22 13.54 27.93 -2.05
N GLY A 23 14.07 27.34 -3.13
CA GLY A 23 13.49 26.16 -3.74
C GLY A 23 13.56 25.03 -2.72
N SER A 24 12.54 24.92 -1.88
CA SER A 24 12.22 23.66 -1.23
C SER A 24 11.69 22.77 -2.34
N ARG A 25 12.62 22.07 -2.99
CA ARG A 25 12.35 20.79 -3.62
C ARG A 25 11.36 20.10 -2.71
N VAL A 26 10.17 19.86 -3.24
CA VAL A 26 9.26 18.85 -2.75
C VAL A 26 10.06 17.55 -2.67
N ALA A 27 10.75 17.34 -1.55
CA ALA A 27 11.03 16.01 -1.09
C ALA A 27 9.64 15.41 -0.94
N GLN A 28 9.26 14.59 -1.92
CA GLN A 28 8.16 13.66 -1.72
C GLN A 28 8.44 13.03 -0.36
N ALA A 29 7.60 13.32 0.62
CA ALA A 29 7.70 12.66 1.91
C ALA A 29 7.62 11.17 1.59
N THR A 30 8.75 10.49 1.70
CA THR A 30 8.83 9.03 1.58
C THR A 30 7.95 8.51 2.70
N ARG A 31 6.71 8.17 2.34
CA ARG A 31 5.74 7.61 3.30
C ARG A 31 6.39 6.34 3.84
N GLN A 32 6.66 6.30 5.14
CA GLN A 32 7.04 5.08 5.82
C GLN A 32 6.00 4.00 5.52
N VAL A 33 6.47 2.82 5.14
CA VAL A 33 5.61 1.66 4.89
C VAL A 33 5.58 0.84 6.16
N LYS A 34 4.41 0.64 6.75
CA LYS A 34 4.26 -0.24 7.91
C LYS A 34 4.07 -1.66 7.41
N LEU A 35 4.87 -2.61 7.90
CA LEU A 35 4.77 -4.02 7.51
C LEU A 35 4.56 -4.89 8.72
N THR A 36 3.74 -5.94 8.60
CA THR A 36 3.77 -7.03 9.59
C THR A 36 5.12 -7.75 9.51
N ARG A 37 5.57 -8.38 10.60
CA ARG A 37 6.80 -9.19 10.58
C ARG A 37 6.76 -10.28 9.51
N GLU A 38 5.64 -10.99 9.43
CA GLU A 38 5.43 -12.03 8.41
C GLU A 38 5.40 -11.43 6.98
N GLY A 39 4.89 -10.22 6.83
CA GLY A 39 4.91 -9.46 5.59
C GLY A 39 6.32 -9.10 5.14
N TYR A 40 7.14 -8.57 6.05
CA TYR A 40 8.54 -8.24 5.80
C TYR A 40 9.34 -9.48 5.37
N GLU A 41 9.26 -10.57 6.13
CA GLU A 41 9.97 -11.82 5.81
C GLU A 41 9.55 -12.38 4.46
N ARG A 42 8.27 -12.27 4.10
CA ARG A 42 7.74 -12.68 2.81
C ARG A 42 8.25 -11.79 1.67
N LEU A 43 8.24 -10.47 1.85
CA LEU A 43 8.77 -9.52 0.87
C LEU A 43 10.26 -9.76 0.62
N GLN A 44 11.03 -10.00 1.68
CA GLN A 44 12.45 -10.38 1.57
C GLN A 44 12.63 -11.67 0.77
N LYS A 45 11.84 -12.70 1.07
CA LYS A 45 11.87 -13.97 0.32
C LYS A 45 11.49 -13.79 -1.15
N THR A 46 10.51 -12.94 -1.45
CA THR A 46 10.13 -12.60 -2.82
C THR A 46 11.26 -11.86 -3.53
N LEU A 47 11.93 -10.91 -2.87
CA LEU A 47 13.11 -10.23 -3.41
C LEU A 47 14.21 -11.25 -3.77
N ASP A 48 14.54 -12.17 -2.87
CA ASP A 48 15.55 -13.19 -3.13
C ASP A 48 15.19 -14.08 -4.35
N GLN A 49 13.91 -14.40 -4.50
CA GLN A 49 13.41 -15.16 -5.66
C GLN A 49 13.51 -14.38 -6.97
N GLU A 50 13.14 -13.10 -6.97
CA GLU A 50 13.24 -12.25 -8.16
C GLU A 50 14.72 -11.99 -8.52
N MET A 51 15.63 -11.87 -7.55
CA MET A 51 17.07 -11.81 -7.81
C MET A 51 17.61 -13.08 -8.48
N ALA A 52 17.14 -14.26 -8.05
CA ALA A 52 17.49 -15.52 -8.71
C ALA A 52 16.97 -15.58 -10.15
N ARG A 53 15.73 -15.11 -10.38
CA ARG A 53 15.16 -14.98 -11.73
C ARG A 53 15.92 -13.97 -12.59
N LEU A 54 16.40 -12.87 -12.02
CA LEU A 54 17.19 -11.88 -12.75
C LEU A 54 18.48 -12.50 -13.30
N ALA A 55 19.15 -13.34 -12.50
CA ALA A 55 20.35 -14.05 -12.94
C ALA A 55 20.04 -15.00 -14.11
N GLU A 56 18.93 -15.73 -14.05
CA GLU A 56 18.48 -16.61 -15.13
C GLU A 56 18.09 -15.82 -16.40
N ALA A 57 17.28 -14.77 -16.27
CA ALA A 57 16.87 -13.91 -17.38
C ALA A 57 18.08 -13.25 -18.06
N THR A 58 19.09 -12.85 -17.28
CA THR A 58 20.35 -12.29 -17.81
C THR A 58 21.12 -13.34 -18.60
N ARG A 59 21.19 -14.59 -18.13
CA ARG A 59 21.84 -15.68 -18.86
C ARG A 59 21.13 -15.97 -20.18
N ILE A 60 19.79 -16.07 -20.16
CA ILE A 60 18.98 -16.29 -21.37
C ILE A 60 19.21 -15.15 -22.36
N LEU A 61 19.20 -13.89 -21.90
CA LEU A 61 19.45 -12.75 -22.77
C LEU A 61 20.84 -12.80 -23.41
N GLN A 62 21.87 -13.19 -22.67
CA GLN A 62 23.22 -13.38 -23.20
C GLN A 62 23.27 -14.47 -24.27
N GLU A 63 22.70 -15.65 -23.98
CA GLU A 63 22.61 -16.76 -24.94
C GLU A 63 21.91 -16.31 -26.23
N GLN A 64 20.79 -15.59 -26.12
CA GLN A 64 20.07 -15.03 -27.27
C GLN A 64 20.90 -14.00 -28.04
N MET A 65 21.69 -13.16 -27.36
CA MET A 65 22.58 -12.20 -28.03
C MET A 65 23.73 -12.87 -28.78
N GLU A 66 24.19 -14.04 -28.32
CA GLU A 66 25.25 -14.82 -28.97
C GLU A 66 24.74 -15.62 -30.18
N THR A 67 23.50 -16.09 -30.13
CA THR A 67 22.90 -16.88 -31.23
C THR A 67 22.28 -16.03 -32.33
N ASN A 68 21.84 -14.80 -32.03
CA ASN A 68 21.11 -13.96 -32.98
C ASN A 68 22.06 -13.11 -33.83
N SER A 69 22.16 -13.46 -35.11
CA SER A 69 22.86 -12.68 -36.15
C SER A 69 21.94 -11.69 -36.87
N ASP A 70 20.62 -11.78 -36.69
CA ASP A 70 19.62 -10.92 -37.31
C ASP A 70 18.76 -10.18 -36.27
N THR A 71 18.52 -8.90 -36.53
CA THR A 71 18.01 -7.89 -35.59
C THR A 71 16.49 -7.94 -35.33
N GLU A 72 15.75 -8.84 -35.98
CA GLU A 72 14.26 -8.87 -35.99
C GLU A 72 13.64 -10.06 -35.23
N ASP A 73 14.38 -10.74 -34.36
CA ASP A 73 13.83 -11.89 -33.62
C ASP A 73 13.05 -11.46 -32.37
N THR A 74 11.75 -11.77 -32.38
CA THR A 74 10.81 -11.60 -31.26
C THR A 74 11.34 -12.17 -29.93
N GLY A 75 12.13 -13.25 -29.97
CA GLY A 75 12.69 -13.87 -28.75
C GLY A 75 13.68 -12.98 -27.99
N LEU A 76 14.48 -12.17 -28.70
CA LEU A 76 15.44 -11.25 -28.06
C LEU A 76 14.73 -10.07 -27.39
N GLU A 77 13.71 -9.52 -28.06
CA GLU A 77 12.90 -8.44 -27.49
C GLU A 77 12.11 -8.91 -26.27
N ASP A 78 11.57 -10.12 -26.31
CA ASP A 78 10.87 -10.73 -25.18
C ASP A 78 11.81 -10.97 -24.00
N ALA A 79 13.01 -11.49 -24.23
CA ALA A 79 14.02 -11.69 -23.18
C ALA A 79 14.46 -10.35 -22.54
N LYS A 80 14.63 -9.28 -23.34
CA LYS A 80 14.92 -7.94 -22.81
C LYS A 80 13.77 -7.41 -21.95
N ARG A 81 12.53 -7.56 -22.42
CA ARG A 81 11.34 -7.08 -21.71
C ARG A 81 11.17 -7.81 -20.38
N GLU A 82 11.35 -9.14 -20.36
CA GLU A 82 11.25 -9.93 -19.14
C GLU A 82 12.31 -9.49 -18.11
N LYS A 83 13.56 -9.31 -18.54
CA LYS A 83 14.62 -8.79 -17.68
C LYS A 83 14.25 -7.42 -17.09
N MET A 84 13.77 -6.49 -17.92
CA MET A 84 13.35 -5.16 -17.45
C MET A 84 12.21 -5.23 -16.44
N ASN A 85 11.24 -6.13 -16.64
CA ASN A 85 10.13 -6.32 -15.70
C ASN A 85 10.64 -6.84 -14.34
N ILE A 86 11.57 -7.79 -14.35
CA ILE A 86 12.17 -8.33 -13.12
C ILE A 86 12.99 -7.25 -12.40
N GLU A 87 13.80 -6.48 -13.12
CA GLU A 87 14.58 -5.36 -12.56
C GLU A 87 13.69 -4.30 -11.90
N ALA A 88 12.62 -3.89 -12.59
CA ALA A 88 11.65 -2.94 -12.03
C ALA A 88 10.99 -3.48 -10.75
N ARG A 89 10.65 -4.77 -10.73
CA ARG A 89 10.06 -5.41 -9.56
C ARG A 89 11.03 -5.50 -8.38
N ILE A 90 12.30 -5.79 -8.64
CA ILE A 90 13.37 -5.79 -7.62
C ILE A 90 13.51 -4.39 -7.02
N GLU A 91 13.58 -3.36 -7.87
CA GLU A 91 13.69 -1.96 -7.42
C GLU A 91 12.52 -1.57 -6.51
N GLU A 92 11.28 -1.91 -6.88
CA GLU A 92 10.09 -1.65 -6.05
C GLU A 92 10.15 -2.39 -4.70
N LEU A 93 10.61 -3.64 -4.68
CA LEU A 93 10.74 -4.44 -3.45
C LEU A 93 11.82 -3.88 -2.53
N GLU A 94 12.98 -3.52 -3.06
CA GLU A 94 14.09 -2.91 -2.31
C GLU A 94 13.69 -1.57 -1.71
N ASP A 95 13.06 -0.70 -2.51
CA ASP A 95 12.57 0.61 -2.07
C ASP A 95 11.48 0.48 -0.99
N THR A 96 10.60 -0.51 -1.11
CA THR A 96 9.60 -0.82 -0.09
C THR A 96 10.24 -1.29 1.22
N LEU A 97 11.15 -2.26 1.15
CA LEU A 97 11.86 -2.81 2.32
C LEU A 97 12.73 -1.74 3.00
N ALA A 98 13.38 -0.86 2.23
CA ALA A 98 14.22 0.21 2.76
C ALA A 98 13.44 1.26 3.57
N ARG A 99 12.15 1.46 3.25
CA ARG A 99 11.25 2.37 3.98
C ARG A 99 10.36 1.66 5.01
N ALA A 100 10.52 0.36 5.16
CA ALA A 100 9.65 -0.44 6.00
C ALA A 100 9.91 -0.19 7.49
N THR A 101 8.82 -0.09 8.26
CA THR A 101 8.84 -0.19 9.72
C THR A 101 8.00 -1.41 10.10
N VAL A 102 8.64 -2.39 10.73
CA VAL A 102 7.94 -3.59 11.20
C VAL A 102 7.08 -3.22 12.40
N ILE A 103 5.78 -3.44 12.30
CA ILE A 103 4.87 -3.30 13.44
C ILE A 103 4.97 -4.57 14.31
N GLU A 104 5.24 -4.38 15.60
CA GLU A 104 5.17 -5.47 16.58
C GLU A 104 3.78 -5.51 17.21
N ASP A 105 3.39 -6.68 17.72
CA ASP A 105 2.16 -6.86 18.50
C ASP A 105 2.24 -5.97 19.76
N HIS A 106 1.56 -4.83 19.73
CA HIS A 106 1.42 -3.93 20.88
C HIS A 106 0.02 -4.05 21.48
N GLU A 107 -0.20 -3.47 22.67
CA GLU A 107 -1.52 -3.46 23.32
C GLU A 107 -2.61 -2.92 22.40
N HIS A 108 -3.48 -3.82 21.96
CA HIS A 108 -4.58 -3.52 21.05
C HIS A 108 -5.74 -2.84 21.79
N ASP A 109 -6.12 -1.61 21.40
CA ASP A 109 -7.30 -0.88 21.93
C ASP A 109 -8.66 -1.49 21.47
N GLY A 110 -8.64 -2.75 21.01
CA GLY A 110 -9.80 -3.44 20.43
C GLY A 110 -10.31 -2.82 19.13
N ARG A 111 -9.48 -2.02 18.45
CA ARG A 111 -9.71 -1.47 17.11
C ARG A 111 -9.02 -2.34 16.06
N VAL A 112 -9.48 -2.27 14.82
CA VAL A 112 -8.78 -2.89 13.69
C VAL A 112 -7.56 -2.04 13.32
N GLU A 113 -6.38 -2.64 13.40
CA GLU A 113 -5.12 -2.05 12.98
C GLU A 113 -4.42 -2.92 11.93
N LEU A 114 -3.29 -2.46 11.41
CA LEU A 114 -2.47 -3.27 10.51
C LEU A 114 -2.00 -4.54 11.24
N GLY A 115 -2.05 -5.67 10.54
CA GLY A 115 -1.79 -7.01 11.10
C GLY A 115 -3.02 -7.73 11.62
N ALA A 116 -4.10 -7.01 11.96
CA ALA A 116 -5.29 -7.60 12.57
C ALA A 116 -5.97 -8.62 11.64
N ILE A 117 -6.34 -9.76 12.22
CA ILE A 117 -7.19 -10.78 11.62
C ILE A 117 -8.64 -10.50 12.00
N VAL A 118 -9.44 -10.09 11.03
CA VAL A 118 -10.82 -9.67 11.24
C VAL A 118 -11.79 -10.69 10.64
N ASN A 119 -12.77 -11.11 11.43
CA ASN A 119 -13.92 -11.85 10.93
C ASN A 119 -15.05 -10.89 10.58
N LEU A 120 -15.42 -10.82 9.30
CA LEU A 120 -16.46 -9.95 8.76
C LEU A 120 -17.68 -10.79 8.37
N ALA A 121 -18.84 -10.41 8.87
CA ALA A 121 -20.11 -10.92 8.38
C ALA A 121 -20.64 -10.01 7.27
N ASN A 122 -20.79 -10.53 6.06
CA ASN A 122 -21.47 -9.83 4.99
C ASN A 122 -22.99 -9.92 5.22
N GLU A 123 -23.62 -8.79 5.53
CA GLU A 123 -25.05 -8.74 5.84
C GLU A 123 -25.93 -8.90 4.59
N THR A 124 -25.38 -8.62 3.41
CA THR A 124 -26.04 -8.74 2.10
C THR A 124 -26.07 -10.20 1.63
N THR A 125 -24.94 -10.91 1.70
CA THR A 125 -24.81 -12.30 1.21
C THR A 125 -24.99 -13.34 2.32
N LYS A 126 -25.07 -12.91 3.59
CA LYS A 126 -25.13 -13.76 4.79
C LYS A 126 -23.93 -14.71 4.94
N LYS A 127 -22.79 -14.37 4.34
CA LYS A 127 -21.55 -15.15 4.45
C LYS A 127 -20.53 -14.45 5.33
N ASP A 128 -19.83 -15.23 6.12
CA ASP A 128 -18.69 -14.75 6.90
C ASP A 128 -17.40 -14.88 6.09
N MET A 129 -16.48 -13.96 6.28
CA MET A 129 -15.13 -13.99 5.71
C MET A 129 -14.12 -13.59 6.78
N LYS A 130 -13.06 -14.36 6.91
CA LYS A 130 -11.91 -14.01 7.76
C LYS A 130 -10.82 -13.44 6.87
N VAL A 131 -10.33 -12.26 7.20
CA VAL A 131 -9.31 -11.54 6.43
C VAL A 131 -8.22 -11.00 7.35
N GLN A 132 -7.00 -10.89 6.85
CA GLN A 132 -5.93 -10.16 7.53
C GLN A 132 -5.78 -8.77 6.90
N VAL A 133 -5.79 -7.73 7.72
CA VAL A 133 -5.55 -6.36 7.27
C VAL A 133 -4.05 -6.12 7.20
N VAL A 134 -3.56 -5.72 6.05
CA VAL A 134 -2.13 -5.54 5.78
C VAL A 134 -1.91 -4.26 5.00
N SER A 135 -0.66 -3.84 4.86
CA SER A 135 -0.33 -2.71 3.99
C SER A 135 -0.52 -3.05 2.51
N ALA A 136 -0.59 -2.02 1.66
CA ALA A 136 -0.67 -2.21 0.21
C ALA A 136 0.52 -3.03 -0.34
N ALA A 137 1.71 -2.83 0.24
CA ALA A 137 2.93 -3.55 -0.13
C ALA A 137 2.85 -5.07 0.14
N GLU A 138 2.17 -5.48 1.21
CA GLU A 138 2.01 -6.89 1.56
C GLU A 138 0.87 -7.57 0.83
N ALA A 139 -0.12 -6.79 0.39
CA ALA A 139 -1.32 -7.29 -0.27
C ALA A 139 -1.05 -7.77 -1.70
N THR A 140 -0.03 -7.22 -2.38
CA THR A 140 0.36 -7.61 -3.74
C THR A 140 1.14 -8.93 -3.76
N VAL A 141 1.81 -9.27 -2.67
CA VAL A 141 2.54 -10.55 -2.57
C VAL A 141 1.57 -11.67 -2.25
N THR A 142 1.43 -12.59 -3.21
CA THR A 142 0.60 -13.77 -3.06
C THR A 142 1.19 -14.76 -2.07
N GLY A 143 0.32 -15.42 -1.30
CA GLY A 143 0.69 -16.44 -0.33
C GLY A 143 0.34 -16.05 1.11
N GLY A 144 -0.17 -17.01 1.87
CA GLY A 144 -0.66 -16.85 3.24
C GLY A 144 -1.91 -17.70 3.47
N SER A 145 -2.18 -18.05 4.73
CA SER A 145 -3.30 -18.91 5.11
C SER A 145 -4.66 -18.21 5.06
N LEU A 146 -4.66 -16.87 5.03
CA LEU A 146 -5.86 -16.04 5.05
C LEU A 146 -5.86 -15.06 3.87
N PRO A 147 -7.04 -14.73 3.31
CA PRO A 147 -7.20 -13.63 2.38
C PRO A 147 -6.73 -12.31 3.00
N ARG A 148 -6.03 -11.49 2.21
CA ARG A 148 -5.44 -10.22 2.66
C ARG A 148 -6.23 -9.04 2.13
N VAL A 149 -6.37 -8.01 2.95
CA VAL A 149 -7.03 -6.76 2.61
C VAL A 149 -6.05 -5.63 2.86
N SER A 150 -5.70 -4.89 1.81
CA SER A 150 -4.89 -3.67 1.93
C SER A 150 -5.67 -2.58 2.65
N GLU A 151 -5.03 -1.83 3.55
CA GLU A 151 -5.58 -0.62 4.16
C GLU A 151 -6.07 0.41 3.12
N ASP A 152 -5.49 0.42 1.92
CA ASP A 152 -5.87 1.34 0.84
C ASP A 152 -7.05 0.85 -0.02
N SER A 153 -7.46 -0.41 0.14
CA SER A 153 -8.60 -0.97 -0.58
C SER A 153 -9.93 -0.38 -0.08
N PRO A 154 -11.02 -0.38 -0.88
CA PRO A 154 -12.33 0.11 -0.43
C PRO A 154 -12.83 -0.55 0.86
N VAL A 155 -12.55 -1.85 1.03
CA VAL A 155 -12.89 -2.58 2.26
C VAL A 155 -11.97 -2.17 3.41
N GLY A 156 -10.66 -2.12 3.18
CA GLY A 156 -9.67 -1.75 4.19
C GLY A 156 -9.90 -0.34 4.74
N LYS A 157 -10.14 0.64 3.87
CA LYS A 157 -10.39 2.04 4.25
C LYS A 157 -11.56 2.19 5.23
N GLU A 158 -12.65 1.47 5.00
CA GLU A 158 -13.82 1.51 5.88
C GLU A 158 -13.66 0.66 7.15
N LEU A 159 -12.79 -0.35 7.09
CA LEU A 159 -12.54 -1.31 8.16
C LEU A 159 -11.53 -0.79 9.19
N MET A 160 -10.52 -0.03 8.77
CA MET A 160 -9.47 0.50 9.65
C MET A 160 -10.06 1.31 10.80
N GLY A 161 -9.58 1.04 12.03
CA GLY A 161 -10.00 1.73 13.25
C GLY A 161 -11.36 1.33 13.82
N ARG A 162 -12.13 0.47 13.13
CA ARG A 162 -13.43 -0.03 13.60
C ARG A 162 -13.27 -0.96 14.80
N LYS A 163 -14.28 -1.05 15.67
CA LYS A 163 -14.32 -2.01 16.78
C LYS A 163 -15.23 -3.21 16.50
N LYS A 164 -15.07 -4.26 17.31
CA LYS A 164 -15.96 -5.42 17.31
C LYS A 164 -17.42 -4.99 17.48
N GLY A 165 -18.30 -5.54 16.64
CA GLY A 165 -19.73 -5.27 16.66
C GLY A 165 -20.18 -4.11 15.76
N GLU A 166 -19.27 -3.29 15.25
CA GLU A 166 -19.61 -2.22 14.31
C GLU A 166 -19.99 -2.76 12.93
N SER A 167 -20.98 -2.12 12.32
CA SER A 167 -21.37 -2.35 10.93
C SER A 167 -20.93 -1.17 10.05
N PHE A 168 -20.45 -1.47 8.86
CA PHE A 168 -20.01 -0.47 7.88
C PHE A 168 -20.45 -0.85 6.47
N VAL A 169 -20.48 0.13 5.56
CA VAL A 169 -20.88 -0.04 4.16
C VAL A 169 -19.69 0.26 3.29
N VAL A 170 -19.38 -0.66 2.38
CA VAL A 170 -18.33 -0.50 1.38
C VAL A 170 -18.99 -0.21 0.04
N ASN A 171 -18.58 0.90 -0.58
CA ASN A 171 -18.93 1.23 -1.95
C ASN A 171 -17.91 0.55 -2.88
N LEU A 172 -18.40 -0.31 -3.77
CA LEU A 172 -17.56 -0.94 -4.80
C LEU A 172 -17.60 -0.10 -6.08
N ASP A 173 -16.55 -0.19 -6.87
CA ASP A 173 -16.38 0.59 -8.11
C ASP A 173 -17.47 0.31 -9.17
N ASN A 174 -18.16 -0.83 -9.05
CA ASN A 174 -19.30 -1.20 -9.88
C ASN A 174 -20.63 -0.57 -9.42
N GLY A 175 -20.60 0.40 -8.49
CA GLY A 175 -21.76 1.08 -7.94
C GLY A 175 -22.57 0.24 -6.94
N LYS A 176 -22.15 -0.99 -6.62
CA LYS A 176 -22.82 -1.82 -5.61
C LYS A 176 -22.36 -1.43 -4.22
N GLN A 177 -23.29 -1.48 -3.28
CA GLN A 177 -23.01 -1.33 -1.85
C GLN A 177 -23.04 -2.68 -1.18
N MET A 178 -22.01 -2.98 -0.39
CA MET A 178 -21.97 -4.17 0.45
C MET A 178 -21.89 -3.75 1.91
N LYS A 179 -22.73 -4.37 2.75
CA LYS A 179 -22.75 -4.09 4.19
C LYS A 179 -22.05 -5.20 4.94
N TYR A 180 -21.11 -4.82 5.80
CA TYR A 180 -20.33 -5.73 6.62
C TYR A 180 -20.52 -5.42 8.11
N LYS A 181 -20.31 -6.43 8.95
CA LYS A 181 -20.25 -6.29 10.41
C LYS A 181 -19.01 -6.99 10.95
N VAL A 182 -18.28 -6.31 11.83
CA VAL A 182 -17.10 -6.87 12.50
C VAL A 182 -17.55 -7.84 13.59
N LYS A 183 -17.25 -9.14 13.45
CA LYS A 183 -17.59 -10.19 14.42
C LYS A 183 -16.50 -10.40 15.47
N SER A 184 -15.24 -10.48 15.04
CA SER A 184 -14.07 -10.60 15.91
C SER A 184 -12.90 -9.86 15.30
N ILE A 185 -11.98 -9.46 16.18
CA ILE A 185 -10.67 -8.90 15.84
C ILE A 185 -9.69 -9.74 16.66
N ASP A 186 -8.79 -10.39 15.95
CA ASP A 186 -7.75 -11.28 16.45
C ASP A 186 -6.40 -10.77 15.90
N TYR A 187 -5.27 -11.17 16.48
CA TYR A 187 -3.92 -10.77 16.06
C TYR A 187 -3.04 -12.01 15.93
#